data_AF-D6VAM9-F1
#
_entry.id   AF-D6VAM9-F1
#
_cell.length_a   1.000
_cell.length_b   1.000
_cell.length_c   1.000
_cell.angle_alpha   90.00
_cell.angle_beta   90.00
_cell.angle_gamma   90.00
#
_symmetry.space_group_name_H-M   'P 1'
#
loop_
_entity.id
_entity.type
_entity.pdbx_description
1 polymer ?
#
loop_
_entity_poly.entity_id
_entity_poly.type
_entity_poly.pdbx_seq_one_letter_code
_entity_poly.pdbx_strand_id
1 'polypeptide(L)'
;MHSIATRWPQMPDDPVELDSHRGMAAQKATDLRRIVVEAEAHAANLRERQLHIEMELLDAPVASWSEAAAKARYVLNLYYTSLSAQDTRHRDLVASVLRDFARLDSEG
;
A
#
# COMPACT_ATOMS: atom_id res chain seq x y z
N MET A 1 14.35 54.26 55.83
CA MET A 1 15.17 53.97 54.64
C MET A 1 15.46 52.48 54.58
N HIS A 2 14.66 51.67 53.89
CA HIS A 2 15.07 50.34 53.40
C HIS A 2 14.13 49.97 52.23
N SER A 3 14.58 50.27 51.01
CA SER A 3 13.94 49.79 49.76
C SER A 3 14.39 48.37 49.49
N ILE A 4 13.45 47.44 49.41
CA ILE A 4 13.69 46.07 48.97
C ILE A 4 13.39 46.05 47.48
N ALA A 5 14.44 46.02 46.65
CA ALA A 5 14.31 45.85 45.21
C ALA A 5 14.00 44.38 44.89
N THR A 6 12.79 44.12 44.45
CA THR A 6 12.36 42.81 43.94
C THR A 6 13.14 42.49 42.66
N ARG A 7 14.13 41.60 42.77
CA ARG A 7 14.85 41.04 41.62
C ARG A 7 13.91 40.09 40.89
N TRP A 8 13.46 40.49 39.69
CA TRP A 8 12.72 39.61 38.78
C TRP A 8 13.67 38.55 38.18
N PRO A 9 13.18 37.34 37.86
CA PRO A 9 14.00 36.31 37.22
C PRO A 9 14.41 36.79 35.83
N GLN A 10 15.70 36.68 35.50
CA GLN A 10 16.20 36.90 34.15
C GLN A 10 15.62 35.83 33.22
N MET A 11 14.81 36.26 32.25
CA MET A 11 14.41 35.38 31.15
C MET A 11 15.65 35.07 30.31
N PRO A 12 15.85 33.83 29.84
CA PRO A 12 16.91 33.54 28.89
C PRO A 12 16.64 34.31 27.58
N ASP A 13 17.53 35.23 27.25
CA ASP A 13 17.46 36.17 26.12
C ASP A 13 17.75 35.53 24.74
N ASP A 14 17.39 34.26 24.52
CA ASP A 14 17.40 33.69 23.16
C ASP A 14 15.96 33.58 22.64
N PRO A 15 15.51 34.50 21.76
CA PRO A 15 14.20 34.40 21.13
C PRO A 15 14.18 33.14 20.26
N VAL A 16 13.31 32.19 20.60
CA VAL A 16 13.05 31.04 19.74
C VAL A 16 12.48 31.54 18.42
N GLU A 17 13.19 31.31 17.31
CA GLU A 17 12.81 31.79 15.98
C GLU A 17 11.64 30.97 15.39
N LEU A 18 10.43 31.23 15.89
CA LEU A 18 9.21 30.48 15.55
C LEU A 18 8.82 30.58 14.07
N ASP A 19 9.19 31.67 13.39
CA ASP A 19 8.83 31.91 11.98
C ASP A 19 9.58 30.96 11.03
N SER A 20 10.90 30.84 11.19
CA SER A 20 11.72 29.86 10.45
C SER A 20 11.26 28.42 10.68
N HIS A 21 10.91 28.08 11.93
CA HIS A 21 10.36 26.77 12.24
C HIS A 21 9.00 26.51 11.57
N ARG A 22 8.12 27.52 11.49
CA ARG A 22 6.83 27.42 10.80
C ARG A 22 6.99 27.30 9.27
N GLY A 23 7.91 28.06 8.68
CA GLY A 23 8.23 27.97 7.25
C GLY A 23 8.76 26.57 6.86
N MET A 24 9.66 26.01 7.67
CA MET A 24 10.17 24.65 7.47
C MET A 24 9.08 23.58 7.64
N ALA A 25 8.17 23.74 8.61
CA ALA A 25 7.05 22.83 8.80
C ALA A 25 6.07 22.86 7.62
N ALA A 26 5.75 24.04 7.11
CA ALA A 26 4.89 24.22 5.93
C ALA A 26 5.51 23.62 4.66
N GLN A 27 6.83 23.81 4.47
CA GLN A 27 7.57 23.21 3.36
C GLN A 27 7.55 21.68 3.43
N LYS A 28 7.89 21.10 4.59
CA LYS A 28 7.84 19.65 4.81
C LYS A 28 6.45 19.07 4.58
N ALA A 29 5.40 19.75 5.05
CA ALA A 29 4.02 19.32 4.81
C ALA A 29 3.67 19.33 3.32
N THR A 30 4.22 20.27 2.56
CA THR A 30 4.01 20.38 1.11
C THR A 30 4.76 19.28 0.36
N ASP A 31 6.02 19.04 0.73
CA ASP A 31 6.83 17.96 0.15
C ASP A 31 6.21 16.58 0.40
N LEU A 32 5.69 16.33 1.61
CA LEU A 32 4.98 15.09 1.93
C LEU A 32 3.72 14.92 1.07
N ARG A 33 2.92 15.98 0.88
CA ARG A 33 1.73 15.92 0.00
C ARG A 33 2.13 15.61 -1.44
N ARG A 34 3.21 16.20 -1.95
CA ARG A 34 3.72 15.92 -3.30
C ARG A 34 4.11 14.45 -3.45
N ILE A 35 4.85 13.90 -2.49
CA ILE A 35 5.26 12.47 -2.52
C ILE A 35 4.03 11.57 -2.53
N VAL A 36 3.01 11.87 -1.72
CA VAL A 36 1.75 11.10 -1.71
C VAL A 36 1.05 11.16 -3.05
N VAL A 37 0.92 12.35 -3.66
CA VAL A 37 0.28 12.51 -4.98
C VAL A 37 1.06 11.75 -6.07
N GLU A 38 2.38 11.81 -6.06
CA GLU A 38 3.22 11.05 -6.99
C GLU A 38 3.05 9.54 -6.79
N ALA A 39 3.04 9.07 -5.54
CA ALA A 39 2.84 7.66 -5.22
C ALA A 39 1.44 7.17 -5.66
N GLU A 40 0.40 7.97 -5.47
CA GLU A 40 -0.96 7.67 -5.93
C GLU A 40 -1.03 7.57 -7.46
N ALA A 41 -0.39 8.51 -8.17
CA ALA A 41 -0.31 8.50 -9.63
C ALA A 41 0.42 7.26 -10.17
N HIS A 42 1.56 6.90 -9.55
CA HIS A 42 2.28 5.68 -9.89
C HIS A 42 1.47 4.41 -9.61
N ALA A 43 0.79 4.35 -8.46
CA ALA A 43 -0.08 3.24 -8.12
C ALA A 43 -1.25 3.09 -9.10
N ALA A 44 -1.81 4.21 -9.59
CA ALA A 44 -2.85 4.19 -10.62
C ALA A 44 -2.31 3.65 -11.96
N ASN A 45 -1.13 4.10 -12.41
CA ASN A 45 -0.53 3.59 -13.65
C ASN A 45 -0.18 2.09 -13.57
N LEU A 46 0.29 1.62 -12.41
CA LEU A 46 0.54 0.20 -12.19
C LEU A 46 -0.74 -0.62 -12.26
N ARG A 47 -1.85 -0.13 -11.66
CA ARG A 47 -3.15 -0.79 -11.74
C ARG A 47 -3.66 -0.88 -13.17
N GLU A 48 -3.54 0.18 -13.96
CA GLU A 48 -3.96 0.20 -15.37
C GLU A 48 -3.18 -0.82 -16.21
N ARG A 49 -1.85 -0.83 -16.07
CA ARG A 49 -0.99 -1.81 -16.76
C ARG A 49 -1.31 -3.24 -16.34
N GLN A 50 -1.54 -3.47 -15.05
CA GLN A 50 -1.92 -4.77 -14.53
C GLN A 50 -3.22 -5.27 -15.17
N LEU A 51 -4.25 -4.42 -15.23
CA LEU A 51 -5.53 -4.76 -15.86
C LEU A 51 -5.37 -5.09 -17.35
N HIS A 52 -4.53 -4.33 -18.07
CA HIS A 52 -4.27 -4.61 -19.48
C HIS A 52 -3.59 -5.98 -19.67
N ILE A 53 -2.57 -6.29 -18.87
CA ILE A 53 -1.90 -7.59 -18.91
C ILE A 53 -2.86 -8.74 -18.57
N GLU A 54 -3.72 -8.56 -17.57
CA GLU A 54 -4.73 -9.55 -17.19
C GLU A 54 -5.73 -9.82 -18.31
N MET A 55 -6.18 -8.77 -19.00
CA MET A 55 -7.08 -8.90 -20.15
C MET A 55 -6.43 -9.70 -21.28
N GLU A 56 -5.21 -9.33 -21.68
CA GLU A 56 -4.46 -10.07 -22.71
C GLU A 56 -4.18 -11.52 -22.30
N LEU A 57 -3.87 -11.75 -21.01
CA LEU A 57 -3.67 -13.10 -20.47
C LEU A 57 -4.96 -13.92 -20.54
N LEU A 58 -6.12 -13.33 -20.24
CA LEU A 58 -7.40 -14.04 -20.25
C LEU A 58 -7.93 -14.26 -21.67
N ASP A 59 -7.68 -13.33 -22.59
CA ASP A 59 -8.13 -13.41 -24.00
C ASP A 59 -7.27 -14.37 -24.83
N ALA A 60 -6.01 -14.58 -24.47
CA ALA A 60 -5.16 -15.54 -25.17
C ALA A 60 -5.76 -16.95 -25.10
N PRO A 61 -5.91 -17.69 -26.21
CA PRO A 61 -6.32 -19.08 -26.16
C PRO A 61 -5.23 -19.92 -25.45
N VAL A 62 -5.65 -20.88 -24.63
CA VAL A 62 -4.74 -21.84 -23.98
C VAL A 62 -4.46 -23.01 -24.91
N ALA A 63 -3.20 -23.40 -25.04
CA ALA A 63 -2.77 -24.51 -25.89
C ALA A 63 -2.69 -25.84 -25.13
N SER A 64 -2.67 -25.80 -23.80
CA SER A 64 -2.49 -26.97 -22.94
C SER A 64 -3.31 -26.90 -21.66
N TRP A 65 -3.54 -28.06 -21.04
CA TRP A 65 -4.21 -28.15 -19.74
C TRP A 65 -3.40 -27.48 -18.62
N SER A 66 -2.07 -27.53 -18.68
CA SER A 66 -1.20 -26.85 -17.71
C SER A 66 -1.34 -25.33 -17.81
N GLU A 67 -1.42 -24.77 -19.02
CA GLU A 67 -1.72 -23.34 -19.23
C GLU A 67 -3.10 -22.96 -18.71
N ALA A 68 -4.12 -23.79 -18.97
CA ALA A 68 -5.47 -23.57 -18.45
C ALA A 68 -5.49 -23.58 -16.91
N ALA A 69 -4.82 -24.54 -16.29
CA ALA A 69 -4.70 -24.63 -14.84
C ALA A 69 -3.93 -23.43 -14.25
N ALA A 70 -2.87 -22.96 -14.91
CA ALA A 70 -2.13 -21.78 -14.49
C ALA A 70 -3.01 -20.52 -14.51
N LYS A 71 -3.83 -20.32 -15.55
CA LYS A 71 -4.80 -19.21 -15.61
C LYS A 71 -5.87 -19.33 -14.53
N ALA A 72 -6.42 -20.52 -14.30
CA ALA A 72 -7.39 -20.75 -13.23
C ALA A 72 -6.78 -20.45 -11.86
N ARG A 73 -5.54 -20.88 -11.61
CA ARG A 73 -4.79 -20.60 -10.38
C ARG A 73 -4.62 -19.09 -10.18
N TYR A 74 -4.31 -18.36 -11.24
CA TYR A 74 -4.18 -16.91 -11.20
C TYR A 74 -5.49 -16.23 -10.75
N VAL A 75 -6.60 -16.53 -11.43
CA VAL A 75 -7.92 -15.95 -11.13
C VAL A 75 -8.39 -16.30 -9.72
N LEU A 76 -8.19 -17.55 -9.29
CA LEU A 76 -8.54 -17.99 -7.94
C LEU A 76 -7.74 -17.28 -6.85
N ASN A 77 -6.45 -17.00 -7.08
CA ASN A 77 -5.65 -16.21 -6.13
C ASN A 77 -6.10 -14.75 -6.06
N LEU A 78 -6.49 -14.16 -7.20
CA LEU A 78 -7.05 -12.81 -7.24
C LEU A 78 -8.36 -12.74 -6.43
N TYR A 79 -9.25 -13.71 -6.65
CA TYR A 79 -10.48 -13.84 -5.88
C TYR A 79 -10.20 -14.07 -4.38
N TYR A 80 -9.27 -14.95 -4.04
CA TYR A 80 -8.89 -15.21 -2.64
C TYR A 80 -8.39 -13.95 -1.91
N THR A 81 -7.65 -13.09 -2.63
CA THR A 81 -7.08 -11.85 -2.09
C THR A 81 -8.16 -10.76 -1.92
N SER A 82 -9.20 -10.77 -2.75
CA SER A 82 -10.32 -9.83 -2.62
C SER A 82 -11.36 -10.23 -1.55
N LEU A 83 -11.37 -11.50 -1.14
CA LEU A 83 -12.24 -11.98 -0.06
C LEU A 83 -11.88 -11.36 1.29
N SER A 84 -12.92 -10.96 2.04
CA SER A 84 -12.78 -10.58 3.45
C SER A 84 -12.17 -11.73 4.27
N ALA A 85 -11.35 -11.39 5.26
CA ALA A 85 -10.81 -12.36 6.21
C ALA A 85 -11.91 -13.12 6.99
N GLN A 86 -13.11 -12.56 7.08
CA GLN A 86 -14.26 -13.19 7.76
C GLN A 86 -15.00 -14.20 6.89
N ASP A 87 -14.79 -14.20 5.56
CA ASP A 87 -15.42 -15.14 4.64
C ASP A 87 -14.65 -16.46 4.59
N THR A 88 -14.65 -17.16 5.73
CA THR A 88 -13.90 -18.40 5.93
C THR A 88 -14.32 -19.50 4.96
N ARG A 89 -15.62 -19.60 4.67
CA ARG A 89 -16.16 -20.62 3.75
C ARG A 89 -15.57 -20.51 2.34
N HIS A 90 -15.62 -19.33 1.71
CA HIS A 90 -15.09 -19.19 0.35
C HIS A 90 -13.57 -19.29 0.32
N ARG A 91 -12.89 -18.80 1.36
CA ARG A 91 -11.44 -18.96 1.50
C ARG A 91 -11.03 -20.43 1.57
N ASP A 92 -11.74 -21.25 2.34
CA ASP A 92 -11.45 -22.68 2.46
C ASP A 92 -11.71 -23.44 1.15
N LEU A 93 -12.79 -23.11 0.43
CA LEU A 93 -13.09 -23.69 -0.88
C LEU A 93 -11.96 -23.41 -1.88
N VAL A 94 -11.56 -22.15 -1.99
CA VAL A 94 -10.48 -21.74 -2.92
C VAL A 94 -9.16 -22.39 -2.52
N ALA A 95 -8.83 -22.43 -1.23
CA ALA A 95 -7.62 -23.07 -0.73
C ALA A 95 -7.58 -24.58 -1.02
N SER A 96 -8.73 -25.26 -0.94
CA SER A 96 -8.83 -26.68 -1.30
C SER A 96 -8.51 -26.91 -2.78
N VAL A 97 -9.12 -26.14 -3.68
CA VAL A 97 -8.90 -26.27 -5.13
C VAL A 97 -7.45 -25.94 -5.50
N LEU A 98 -6.87 -24.89 -4.91
CA LEU A 98 -5.47 -24.53 -5.13
C LEU A 98 -4.51 -25.64 -4.68
N ARG A 99 -4.83 -26.34 -3.58
CA ARG A 99 -4.05 -27.48 -3.09
C ARG A 99 -4.11 -28.65 -4.08
N ASP A 100 -5.28 -28.93 -4.67
CA ASP A 100 -5.42 -29.98 -5.66
C ASP A 100 -4.62 -29.68 -6.93
N PHE A 101 -4.62 -28.42 -7.40
CA PHE A 101 -3.76 -28.01 -8.51
C PHE A 101 -2.27 -28.21 -8.19
N ALA A 102 -1.82 -27.81 -6.99
CA ALA A 102 -0.43 -27.98 -6.58
C ALA A 102 -0.03 -29.47 -6.50
N ARG A 103 -0.94 -30.35 -6.06
CA ARG A 103 -0.72 -31.79 -6.05
C ARG A 103 -0.54 -32.33 -7.48
N LEU A 104 -1.46 -31.99 -8.38
CA LEU A 104 -1.41 -32.47 -9.77
C LEU A 104 -0.19 -31.95 -10.54
N ASP A 105 0.26 -30.73 -10.26
CA ASP A 105 1.48 -30.15 -10.85
C ASP A 105 2.75 -30.87 -10.39
N SER A 106 2.72 -31.51 -9.21
CA SER A 106 3.84 -32.33 -8.72
C SER A 106 3.82 -33.79 -9.21
N GLU A 107 2.73 -34.23 -9.82
CA GLU A 107 2.53 -35.61 -10.30
C GLU A 107 2.80 -35.76 -11.81
N GLY A 108 2.81 -34.65 -12.57
CA GLY A 108 3.08 -34.60 -14.01
C GLY A 108 4.52 -34.22 -14.34
#